data_AF-A0A1Z9GT36-F1
#
_entry.id   AF-A0A1Z9GT36-F1
#
_cell.length_a   1.000
_cell.length_b   1.000
_cell.length_c   1.000
_cell.angle_alpha   90.00
_cell.angle_beta   90.00
_cell.angle_gamma   90.00
#
_symmetry.space_group_name_H-M   'P 1'
#
loop_
_entity.id
_entity.type
_entity.pdbx_description
1 polymer ?
#
loop_
_entity_poly.entity_id
_entity_poly.type
_entity_poly.pdbx_seq_one_letter_code
_entity_poly.pdbx_strand_id
1 'polypeptide(L)'
;MSNTQIAKPIIIKEKHIKFFFKNNSKYIEAISFNCVGKPLGEYLLKKRQERFDAVCKLTINYWNNRQFLQLILLDLKVMKD
;
A
#
# COMPACT_ATOMS: atom_id res chain seq x y z
N MET A 1 -5.18 -18.45 8.42
CA MET A 1 -5.24 -16.98 8.39
C MET A 1 -4.80 -16.52 7.02
N SER A 2 -5.63 -15.76 6.29
CA SER A 2 -5.29 -15.29 4.94
C SER A 2 -4.30 -14.13 5.00
N ASN A 3 -3.17 -14.25 4.29
CA ASN A 3 -2.14 -13.22 4.26
C ASN A 3 -2.62 -12.03 3.39
N THR A 4 -2.39 -10.82 3.89
CA THR A 4 -2.62 -9.59 3.12
C THR A 4 -1.51 -9.42 2.09
N GLN A 5 -1.87 -9.10 0.85
CA GLN A 5 -0.94 -8.89 -0.26
C GLN A 5 -1.02 -7.46 -0.80
N ILE A 6 0.06 -6.98 -1.42
CA ILE A 6 0.05 -5.74 -2.20
C ILE A 6 -0.50 -6.05 -3.60
N ALA A 7 -1.49 -5.28 -4.03
CA ALA A 7 -2.13 -5.44 -5.33
C ALA A 7 -2.17 -4.13 -6.12
N LYS A 8 -2.00 -4.24 -7.44
CA LYS A 8 -2.16 -3.15 -8.42
C LYS A 8 -1.40 -1.87 -8.04
N PRO A 9 -0.09 -1.93 -7.73
CA PRO A 9 0.68 -0.73 -7.45
C PRO A 9 0.81 0.13 -8.71
N ILE A 10 0.59 1.44 -8.57
CA ILE A 10 0.71 2.43 -9.64
C ILE A 10 1.48 3.64 -9.12
N ILE A 11 2.35 4.20 -9.95
CA ILE A 11 3.07 5.44 -9.65
C ILE A 11 2.13 6.63 -9.95
N ILE A 12 2.02 7.56 -9.01
CA ILE A 12 1.20 8.78 -9.12
C ILE A 12 2.11 9.99 -8.99
N LYS A 13 2.00 10.93 -9.95
CA LYS A 13 2.78 12.17 -10.00
C LYS A 13 4.29 11.91 -9.80
N GLU A 14 4.80 10.84 -10.39
CA GLU A 14 6.22 10.41 -10.39
C GLU A 14 6.84 10.08 -9.03
N LYS A 15 6.20 10.42 -7.90
CA LYS A 15 6.80 10.37 -6.56
C LYS A 15 6.07 9.47 -5.58
N HIS A 16 4.79 9.20 -5.80
CA HIS A 16 3.95 8.42 -4.87
C HIS A 16 3.58 7.08 -5.47
N ILE A 17 3.27 6.10 -4.62
CA ILE A 17 2.77 4.81 -5.06
C ILE A 17 1.42 4.58 -4.40
N LYS A 18 0.38 4.46 -5.24
CA LYS A 18 -0.96 4.06 -4.83
C LYS A 18 -1.13 2.58 -5.12
N PHE A 19 -1.72 1.84 -4.19
CA PHE A 19 -1.89 0.39 -4.29
C PHE A 19 -3.07 -0.06 -3.43
N PHE A 20 -3.32 -1.37 -3.36
CA PHE A 20 -4.30 -1.95 -2.46
C PHE A 20 -3.66 -2.99 -1.56
N PHE A 21 -4.01 -2.96 -0.28
CA PHE A 21 -3.93 -4.15 0.56
C PHE A 21 -5.10 -5.06 0.21
N LYS A 22 -4.78 -6.26 -0.28
CA LYS A 22 -5.75 -7.28 -0.70
C LYS A 22 -5.75 -8.43 0.30
N ASN A 23 -6.94 -8.83 0.75
CA ASN A 23 -7.14 -10.09 1.45
C ASN A 23 -8.38 -10.78 0.86
N ASN A 24 -8.19 -11.97 0.27
CA ASN A 24 -9.22 -12.68 -0.49
C ASN A 24 -9.89 -11.77 -1.54
N SER A 25 -11.18 -11.48 -1.39
CA SER A 25 -11.97 -10.59 -2.25
C SER A 25 -12.01 -9.13 -1.77
N LYS A 26 -11.45 -8.82 -0.60
CA LYS A 26 -11.48 -7.47 0.00
C LYS A 26 -10.24 -6.68 -0.38
N TYR A 27 -10.45 -5.40 -0.68
CA TYR A 27 -9.40 -4.44 -1.01
C TYR A 27 -9.56 -3.21 -0.11
N ILE A 28 -8.45 -2.73 0.46
CA ILE A 28 -8.38 -1.42 1.11
C ILE A 28 -7.35 -0.60 0.33
N GLU A 29 -7.76 0.59 -0.12
CA GLU A 29 -6.87 1.49 -0.84
C GLU A 29 -5.79 2.03 0.08
N ALA A 30 -4.55 2.08 -0.43
CA ALA A 30 -3.42 2.63 0.29
C ALA A 30 -2.54 3.50 -0.61
N ILE A 31 -1.81 4.43 0.01
CA ILE A 31 -0.81 5.26 -0.65
C ILE A 31 0.43 5.41 0.23
N SER A 32 1.61 5.38 -0.39
CA SER A 32 2.87 5.76 0.24
C SER A 32 3.46 6.96 -0.50
N PHE A 33 3.82 8.01 0.24
CA PHE A 33 4.28 9.27 -0.34
C PHE A 33 5.81 9.30 -0.53
N ASN A 34 6.29 9.86 -1.64
CA ASN A 34 7.72 10.11 -1.89
C ASN A 34 8.57 8.84 -1.73
N CYS A 35 8.06 7.70 -2.19
CA CYS A 35 8.67 6.38 -2.00
C CYS A 35 9.22 5.78 -3.29
N VAL A 36 8.91 6.34 -4.46
CA VAL A 36 9.50 5.91 -5.75
C VAL A 36 11.01 6.02 -5.68
N GLY A 37 11.73 4.97 -6.09
CA GLY A 37 13.19 4.88 -6.03
C GLY A 37 13.77 4.68 -4.63
N LYS A 38 12.93 4.44 -3.61
CA LYS A 38 13.36 4.07 -2.25
C LYS A 38 13.07 2.59 -1.99
N PRO A 39 13.75 1.94 -1.02
CA PRO A 39 13.54 0.52 -0.71
C PRO A 39 12.06 0.14 -0.51
N LEU A 40 11.30 0.99 0.18
CA LEU A 40 9.87 0.82 0.37
C LEU A 40 9.11 0.80 -0.97
N GLY A 41 9.35 1.77 -1.85
CA GLY A 41 8.64 1.83 -3.12
C GLY A 41 9.04 0.74 -4.10
N GLU A 42 10.32 0.36 -4.11
CA GLU A 42 10.79 -0.80 -4.88
C GLU A 42 10.14 -2.10 -4.41
N TYR A 43 9.93 -2.25 -3.10
CA TYR A 43 9.19 -3.37 -2.55
C TYR A 43 7.72 -3.36 -3.03
N LEU A 44 7.04 -2.22 -2.92
CA LEU A 44 5.64 -2.07 -3.31
C LEU A 44 5.37 -2.36 -4.79
N LEU A 45 6.32 -2.05 -5.68
CA LEU A 45 6.18 -2.27 -7.13
C LEU A 45 6.47 -3.71 -7.56
N LYS A 46 7.22 -4.47 -6.76
CA LYS A 46 7.56 -5.86 -7.08
C LYS A 46 6.40 -6.78 -6.69
N LYS A 47 6.09 -7.76 -7.54
CA LYS A 47 5.16 -8.84 -7.20
C LYS A 47 5.83 -9.76 -6.19
N ARG A 48 5.42 -9.66 -4.93
CA ARG A 48 6.00 -10.36 -3.78
C ARG A 48 4.95 -11.13 -2.99
N GLN A 49 5.35 -12.23 -2.38
CA GLN A 49 4.49 -13.12 -1.59
C GLN A 49 4.94 -13.23 -0.13
N GLU A 50 6.04 -12.57 0.23
CA GLU A 50 6.53 -12.54 1.60
C GLU A 50 5.50 -11.93 2.56
N ARG A 51 5.47 -12.45 3.79
CA ARG A 51 4.72 -11.84 4.88
C ARG A 51 5.38 -10.52 5.29
N PHE A 52 4.57 -9.57 5.70
CA PHE A 52 5.05 -8.30 6.19
C PHE A 52 4.13 -7.74 7.27
N ASP A 53 4.72 -6.98 8.18
CA ASP A 53 4.02 -6.06 9.06
C ASP A 53 4.05 -4.66 8.44
N ALA A 54 3.01 -3.87 8.64
CA ALA A 54 2.91 -2.52 8.09
C ALA A 54 2.41 -1.52 9.14
N VAL A 55 3.01 -0.33 9.16
CA VAL A 55 2.55 0.79 9.97
C VAL A 55 1.84 1.79 9.06
N CYS A 56 0.55 2.00 9.31
CA CYS A 56 -0.29 2.86 8.49
C CYS A 56 -1.04 3.88 9.35
N LYS A 57 -1.32 5.06 8.77
CA LYS A 57 -2.34 5.98 9.28
C LYS A 57 -3.66 5.69 8.55
N LEU A 58 -4.75 5.62 9.30
CA LEU A 58 -6.09 5.54 8.74
C LEU A 58 -6.59 6.95 8.43
N THR A 59 -7.09 7.18 7.22
CA THR A 59 -7.68 8.46 6.82
C THR A 59 -8.95 8.28 6.02
N ILE A 60 -9.80 9.31 6.01
CA ILE A 60 -10.90 9.45 5.07
C ILE A 60 -10.42 10.38 3.97
N ASN A 61 -10.38 9.89 2.74
CA ASN A 61 -10.03 10.69 1.58
C ASN A 61 -11.31 11.27 0.95
N TYR A 62 -11.34 12.59 0.76
CA TYR A 62 -12.40 13.31 0.08
C TYR A 62 -11.93 13.71 -1.32
N TRP A 63 -12.52 13.11 -2.34
CA TRP A 63 -12.19 13.39 -3.73
C TRP A 63 -13.43 13.34 -4.62
N ASN A 64 -13.64 14.38 -5.43
CA ASN A 64 -14.76 14.49 -6.36
C ASN A 64 -16.12 14.17 -5.71
N ASN A 65 -16.42 14.82 -4.59
CA ASN A 65 -17.63 14.63 -3.76
C ASN A 65 -17.85 13.19 -3.28
N ARG A 66 -16.83 12.34 -3.30
CA ARG A 66 -16.84 11.01 -2.70
C ARG A 66 -15.92 11.00 -1.50
N GLN A 67 -16.30 10.20 -0.49
CA GLN A 67 -15.42 9.90 0.63
C GLN A 67 -15.16 8.39 0.69
N PHE A 68 -13.93 8.00 0.97
CA PHE A 68 -13.57 6.60 1.13
C PHE A 68 -12.42 6.44 2.11
N LEU A 69 -12.35 5.27 2.73
CA LEU A 69 -11.27 4.90 3.63
C LEU A 69 -9.98 4.69 2.83
N GLN A 70 -8.89 5.32 3.25
CA GLN A 70 -7.57 5.13 2.65
C GLN A 70 -6.53 4.96 3.76
N LEU A 71 -5.57 4.05 3.54
CA LEU A 71 -4.41 3.90 4.40
C LEU A 71 -3.24 4.70 3.86
N ILE A 72 -2.57 5.46 4.72
CA ILE A 72 -1.27 6.05 4.39
C ILE A 72 -0.20 5.14 4.97
N LEU A 73 0.51 4.42 4.10
CA LEU A 73 1.61 3.54 4.50
C LEU A 73 2.85 4.37 4.85
N LEU A 74 3.30 4.25 6.10
CA LEU A 74 4.50 4.92 6.59
C LEU A 74 5.73 4.03 6.39
N ASP A 75 5.61 2.76 6.75
CA ASP A 75 6.70 1.78 6.62
C ASP A 75 6.17 0.34 6.62
N LEU A 76 6.98 -0.60 6.11
CA LEU A 76 6.71 -2.03 6.18
C LEU A 76 7.97 -2.83 6.52
N LYS A 77 7.79 -3.90 7.29
CA LYS A 77 8.85 -4.84 7.61
C LYS A 77 8.52 -6.21 7.04
N VAL A 78 9.36 -6.69 6.14
CA VAL A 78 9.28 -8.07 5.64
C VAL A 78 9.67 -9.02 6.77
N MET A 79 8.81 -9.99 7.05
CA MET A 79 9.12 -11.05 8.00
C MET A 79 10.04 -12.05 7.32
N LYS A 80 11.19 -12.33 7.94
CA LYS A 80 12.04 -13.45 7.55
C LYS A 80 11.65 -14.62 8.43
N ASP A 81 11.44 -15.77 7.80
CA ASP A 81 11.25 -17.04 8.49
C ASP A 81 12.53 -17.42 9.27
#